data_AF-A0AAD6IFB8-F1
#
_entry.id   AF-A0AAD6IFB8-F1
#
_cell.length_a   1.000
_cell.length_b   1.000
_cell.length_c   1.000
_cell.angle_alpha   90.00
_cell.angle_beta   90.00
_cell.angle_gamma   90.00
#
_symmetry.space_group_name_H-M   'P 1'
#
loop_
_entity.id
_entity.type
_entity.pdbx_description
1 polymer ?
#
loop_
_entity_poly.entity_id
_entity_poly.type
_entity_poly.pdbx_seq_one_letter_code
_entity_poly.pdbx_strand_id
1 'polypeptide(L)'
;MVQKHSPALASYSQISCIGTGLSAIALGATLKRWYGMDDIHFFERYPDCGGTWFISSYPGCACDVPSALYSFSFALSDRWTKLMPSNKEIKSYTDGVVDAYGLRDKMTFLTEVQSCVWREEASRWLMKLRSVITGNVTYHECHILFAATGQLAEPKPCDIPGAKSFNGALFHSARWDHSVDLKGKNVVVIGNGCTAAQIVPAIVDSTKTLTQIIRSKNWVFQAPNFTYPKVLQWVFHYIPLAMRLHRLHLFLIAENDFRLFRMTKAAAKLRRKCQQHVEKYMQETAPANYHDILIPDFDVGCKRRIFDDGYLKSLHNEKLHLTQTKITEILPDGVRTTDGFYPAQVIVLATGFQTNIFLQHTEIHGCEGTLTDHWNRYDGPGAYNCSVMSGFPNFFLLLGPNTATGHTSALMAAENSVNYALRVLKPVLDGKVSSINLKQEAEDEYVYQVQETLRHRVWNAGCASWYVNKKGWNAMTYPWSQAHYWYRSLFPTRSDWTLKPIQRPTSPKIGRTMVLALIIVLAAAIATHLQGPQFWSTALAKLSQMMGFDDGF
;
A
#
# COMPACT_ATOMS: atom_id res chain seq x y z
N MET A 1 27.98 -25.82 26.63
CA MET A 1 27.45 -24.52 27.09
C MET A 1 27.04 -23.72 25.86
N VAL A 2 25.74 -23.65 25.59
CA VAL A 2 25.20 -22.78 24.53
C VAL A 2 25.36 -21.34 25.01
N GLN A 3 26.19 -20.55 24.34
CA GLN A 3 26.25 -19.11 24.58
C GLN A 3 24.86 -18.52 24.35
N LYS A 4 24.16 -18.18 25.44
CA LYS A 4 23.05 -17.23 25.40
C LYS A 4 23.65 -15.89 24.97
N HIS A 5 23.66 -15.61 23.67
CA HIS A 5 23.68 -14.23 23.21
C HIS A 5 22.45 -13.56 23.82
N SER A 6 22.65 -12.62 24.74
CA SER A 6 21.58 -11.71 25.12
C SER A 6 21.09 -11.07 23.83
N PRO A 7 19.79 -11.20 23.46
CA PRO A 7 19.29 -10.49 22.30
C PRO A 7 19.55 -9.01 22.53
N ALA A 8 20.15 -8.34 21.53
CA ALA A 8 20.25 -6.89 21.55
C ALA A 8 18.86 -6.33 21.90
N LEU A 9 18.80 -5.41 22.87
CA LEU A 9 17.56 -4.78 23.30
C LEU A 9 16.82 -4.26 22.06
N ALA A 10 15.57 -4.70 21.87
CA ALA A 10 14.76 -4.23 20.77
C ALA A 10 14.56 -2.72 20.92
N SER A 11 14.82 -1.98 19.84
CA SER A 11 14.41 -0.57 19.77
C SER A 11 12.88 -0.47 19.76
N TYR A 12 12.31 0.71 20.02
CA TYR A 12 10.86 0.88 20.11
C TYR A 12 10.39 2.16 19.41
N SER A 13 9.23 2.09 18.78
CA SER A 13 8.42 3.25 18.35
C SER A 13 6.95 3.01 18.67
N GLN A 14 6.16 4.07 18.84
CA GLN A 14 4.72 3.90 18.99
C GLN A 14 4.10 3.29 17.72
N ILE A 15 4.54 3.73 16.55
CA ILE A 15 4.02 3.29 15.25
C ILE A 15 5.16 2.85 14.34
N SER A 16 5.07 1.67 13.75
CA SER A 16 5.97 1.27 12.65
C SER A 16 5.23 1.13 11.34
N CYS A 17 5.92 1.39 10.23
CA CYS A 17 5.39 1.18 8.90
C CYS A 17 6.41 0.48 7.99
N ILE A 18 5.97 -0.58 7.31
CA ILE A 18 6.76 -1.33 6.33
C ILE A 18 6.59 -0.69 4.95
N GLY A 19 7.67 -0.15 4.40
CA GLY A 19 7.71 0.56 3.12
C GLY A 19 7.62 2.08 3.25
N THR A 20 8.20 2.78 2.28
CA THR A 20 8.25 4.27 2.22
C THR A 20 7.65 4.81 0.92
N GLY A 21 6.67 4.11 0.37
CA GLY A 21 5.90 4.56 -0.79
C GLY A 21 4.86 5.63 -0.45
N LEU A 22 4.08 6.02 -1.45
CA LEU A 22 3.02 7.04 -1.33
C LEU A 22 2.05 6.79 -0.15
N SER A 23 1.66 5.53 0.10
CA SER A 23 0.77 5.19 1.23
C SER A 23 1.40 5.49 2.59
N ALA A 24 2.69 5.21 2.76
CA ALA A 24 3.44 5.50 3.98
C ALA A 24 3.63 7.01 4.18
N ILE A 25 3.92 7.74 3.10
CA ILE A 25 4.01 9.20 3.11
C ILE A 25 2.67 9.83 3.53
N ALA A 26 1.54 9.33 2.98
CA ALA A 26 0.21 9.76 3.40
C ALA A 26 -0.04 9.49 4.89
N LEU A 27 0.36 8.31 5.40
CA LEU A 27 0.23 7.96 6.81
C LEU A 27 1.00 8.93 7.70
N GLY A 28 2.30 9.12 7.46
CA GLY A 28 3.16 10.00 8.27
C GLY A 28 2.67 11.44 8.28
N ALA A 29 2.37 11.99 7.10
CA ALA A 29 1.83 13.34 6.98
C ALA A 29 0.47 13.49 7.69
N THR A 30 -0.40 12.48 7.61
CA THR A 30 -1.72 12.53 8.26
C THR A 30 -1.62 12.42 9.78
N LEU A 31 -0.76 11.55 10.30
CA LEU A 31 -0.48 11.45 11.74
C LEU A 31 -0.01 12.78 12.32
N LYS A 32 0.94 13.44 11.65
CA LYS A 32 1.42 14.76 12.03
C LYS A 32 0.31 15.81 12.01
N ARG A 33 -0.49 15.84 10.94
CA ARG A 33 -1.58 16.83 10.77
C ARG A 33 -2.75 16.65 11.72
N TRP A 34 -3.15 15.41 12.01
CA TRP A 34 -4.36 15.11 12.79
C TRP A 34 -4.07 15.00 14.28
N TYR A 35 -2.89 14.50 14.65
CA TYR A 35 -2.56 14.14 16.02
C TYR A 35 -1.28 14.82 16.53
N GLY A 36 -0.54 15.57 15.69
CA GLY A 36 0.76 16.13 16.08
C GLY A 36 1.77 15.04 16.43
N MET A 37 1.60 13.83 15.91
CA MET A 37 2.38 12.65 16.30
C MET A 37 3.56 12.44 15.35
N ASP A 38 4.77 12.40 15.92
CA ASP A 38 6.03 12.19 15.20
C ASP A 38 6.76 10.90 15.62
N ASP A 39 6.20 10.12 16.54
CA ASP A 39 6.70 8.79 16.96
C ASP A 39 6.21 7.70 16.00
N ILE A 40 6.72 7.78 14.77
CA ILE A 40 6.55 6.77 13.73
C ILE A 40 7.91 6.42 13.14
N HIS A 41 8.16 5.14 12.88
CA HIS A 41 9.37 4.64 12.23
C HIS A 41 9.02 3.87 10.95
N PHE A 42 9.71 4.18 9.86
CA PHE A 42 9.52 3.50 8.57
C PHE A 42 10.72 2.62 8.24
N PHE A 43 10.48 1.45 7.66
CA PHE A 43 11.54 0.55 7.19
C PHE A 43 11.41 0.30 5.69
N GLU A 44 12.48 0.55 4.94
CA GLU A 44 12.52 0.45 3.48
C GLU A 44 13.71 -0.40 3.03
N ARG A 45 13.46 -1.36 2.13
CA ARG A 45 14.52 -2.23 1.58
C ARG A 45 15.37 -1.52 0.53
N TYR A 46 14.84 -0.48 -0.10
CA TYR A 46 15.54 0.35 -1.08
C TYR A 46 16.36 1.46 -0.41
N PRO A 47 17.34 2.05 -1.13
CA PRO A 47 18.16 3.15 -0.61
C PRO A 47 17.42 4.48 -0.52
N ASP A 48 16.20 4.58 -1.04
CA ASP A 48 15.44 5.82 -1.10
C ASP A 48 13.93 5.58 -1.08
N CYS A 49 13.17 6.61 -0.71
CA CYS A 49 11.71 6.57 -0.63
C CYS A 49 11.03 6.80 -1.99
N GLY A 50 9.71 6.59 -2.04
CA GLY A 50 8.88 6.84 -3.23
C GLY A 50 8.25 5.59 -3.84
N GLY A 51 8.63 4.40 -3.37
CA GLY A 51 8.01 3.13 -3.76
C GLY A 51 8.06 2.91 -5.27
N THR A 52 6.89 2.78 -5.93
CA THR A 52 6.79 2.59 -7.39
C THR A 52 7.59 3.63 -8.19
N TRP A 53 7.61 4.88 -7.74
CA TRP A 53 8.30 5.98 -8.44
C TRP A 53 9.80 6.01 -8.19
N PHE A 54 10.29 5.30 -7.17
CA PHE A 54 11.71 5.00 -7.03
C PHE A 54 12.10 3.79 -7.89
N ILE A 55 11.32 2.71 -7.79
CA ILE A 55 11.61 1.42 -8.42
C ILE A 55 11.53 1.49 -9.95
N SER A 56 10.52 2.17 -10.50
CA SER A 56 10.27 2.23 -11.95
C SER A 56 10.88 3.49 -12.54
N SER A 57 12.10 3.38 -13.06
CA SER A 57 12.87 4.52 -13.61
C SER A 57 13.19 4.38 -15.11
N TYR A 58 12.49 3.49 -15.82
CA TYR A 58 12.70 3.27 -17.26
C TYR A 58 12.34 4.50 -18.12
N PRO A 59 12.94 4.66 -19.32
CA PRO A 59 12.61 5.75 -20.24
C PRO A 59 11.13 5.79 -20.60
N GLY A 60 10.52 6.98 -20.55
CA GLY A 60 9.09 7.18 -20.80
C GLY A 60 8.17 6.90 -19.61
N CYS A 61 8.71 6.48 -18.45
CA CYS A 61 7.88 6.19 -17.27
C CYS A 61 7.06 7.43 -16.83
N ALA A 62 5.74 7.30 -16.85
CA ALA A 62 4.80 8.35 -16.52
C ALA A 62 3.51 7.80 -15.87
N CYS A 63 2.79 8.66 -15.16
CA CYS A 63 1.50 8.29 -14.58
C CYS A 63 0.38 8.39 -15.62
N ASP A 64 -0.58 7.48 -15.54
CA ASP A 64 -1.80 7.47 -16.36
C ASP A 64 -2.98 8.22 -15.72
N VAL A 65 -2.77 8.83 -14.55
CA VAL A 65 -3.75 9.64 -13.83
C VAL A 65 -3.35 11.11 -13.88
N PRO A 66 -4.28 12.04 -14.12
CA PRO A 66 -4.02 13.47 -14.07
C PRO A 66 -3.28 13.91 -12.80
N SER A 67 -2.24 14.70 -12.94
CA SER A 67 -1.31 15.15 -11.90
C SER A 67 -2.00 15.75 -10.68
N ALA A 68 -2.99 16.61 -10.89
CA ALA A 68 -3.75 17.21 -9.80
C ALA A 68 -4.61 16.20 -9.01
N LEU A 69 -4.95 15.05 -9.59
CA LEU A 69 -5.64 13.94 -8.93
C LEU A 69 -4.67 12.87 -8.39
N TYR A 70 -3.51 12.71 -9.03
CA TYR A 70 -2.37 11.91 -8.57
C TYR A 70 -1.39 12.73 -7.71
N SER A 71 -1.94 13.54 -6.81
CA SER A 71 -1.25 14.23 -5.73
C SER A 71 -1.98 13.98 -4.41
N PHE A 72 -1.32 14.21 -3.26
CA PHE A 72 -1.99 14.14 -1.97
C PHE A 72 -3.05 15.24 -1.86
N SER A 73 -4.22 14.91 -1.32
CA SER A 73 -5.34 15.86 -1.14
C SER A 73 -4.97 17.07 -0.27
N PHE A 74 -3.98 16.90 0.61
CA PHE A 74 -3.50 17.90 1.56
C PHE A 74 -2.24 18.65 1.12
N ALA A 75 -1.60 18.24 0.03
CA ALA A 75 -0.38 18.84 -0.49
C ALA A 75 -0.48 18.98 -2.00
N LEU A 76 -1.41 19.83 -2.47
CA LEU A 76 -1.54 20.10 -3.90
C LEU A 76 -0.31 20.84 -4.41
N SER A 77 0.06 20.57 -5.66
CA SER A 77 1.19 21.20 -6.34
C SER A 77 0.70 21.97 -7.56
N ASP A 78 1.19 23.18 -7.72
CA ASP A 78 1.03 24.05 -8.89
C ASP A 78 2.20 23.91 -9.89
N ARG A 79 3.21 23.09 -9.56
CA ARG A 79 4.45 22.94 -10.34
C ARG A 79 4.38 21.87 -11.42
N TRP A 80 3.23 21.22 -11.59
CA TRP A 80 3.05 20.20 -12.62
C TRP A 80 3.19 20.82 -14.02
N THR A 81 4.02 20.23 -14.87
CA THR A 81 4.18 20.74 -16.24
C THR A 81 3.17 20.14 -17.20
N LYS A 82 2.72 18.91 -16.95
CA LYS A 82 1.77 18.17 -17.79
C LYS A 82 0.57 17.64 -17.02
N LEU A 83 -0.51 17.37 -17.76
CA LEU A 83 -1.67 16.66 -17.23
C LEU A 83 -1.26 15.27 -16.73
N MET A 84 -0.52 14.48 -17.52
CA MET A 84 0.02 13.19 -17.08
C MET A 84 1.52 13.38 -16.74
N PRO A 85 1.89 13.39 -15.45
CA PRO A 85 3.24 13.74 -15.03
C PRO A 85 4.22 12.59 -15.24
N SER A 86 5.48 12.93 -15.52
CA SER A 86 6.57 11.97 -15.62
C SER A 86 6.95 11.39 -14.26
N ASN A 87 7.64 10.24 -14.25
CA ASN A 87 8.25 9.67 -13.06
C ASN A 87 9.09 10.70 -12.28
N LYS A 88 9.92 11.49 -13.00
CA LYS A 88 10.80 12.50 -12.39
C LYS A 88 10.02 13.59 -11.64
N GLU A 89 8.94 14.09 -12.24
CA GLU A 89 8.08 15.09 -11.60
C GLU A 89 7.38 14.53 -10.36
N ILE A 90 6.87 13.30 -10.44
CA ILE A 90 6.21 12.66 -9.31
C ILE A 90 7.20 12.41 -8.18
N LYS A 91 8.40 11.89 -8.49
CA LYS A 91 9.45 11.66 -7.49
C LYS A 91 9.85 12.96 -6.80
N SER A 92 10.10 14.03 -7.57
CA SER A 92 10.41 15.36 -7.01
C SER A 92 9.27 15.91 -6.14
N TYR A 93 8.02 15.76 -6.58
CA TYR A 93 6.85 16.14 -5.79
C TYR A 93 6.77 15.36 -4.47
N THR A 94 6.95 14.03 -4.51
CA THR A 94 6.87 13.18 -3.32
C THR A 94 8.00 13.44 -2.34
N ASP A 95 9.22 13.70 -2.84
CA ASP A 95 10.37 14.05 -2.00
C ASP A 95 10.09 15.39 -1.29
N GLY A 96 9.56 16.38 -2.01
CA GLY A 96 9.15 17.64 -1.39
C GLY A 96 8.08 17.49 -0.30
N VAL A 97 7.18 16.52 -0.43
CA VAL A 97 6.20 16.19 0.63
C VAL A 97 6.86 15.49 1.81
N VAL A 98 7.79 14.55 1.56
CA VAL A 98 8.58 13.90 2.62
C VAL A 98 9.33 14.94 3.46
N ASP A 99 9.96 15.91 2.81
CA ASP A 99 10.70 16.99 3.46
C ASP A 99 9.76 17.93 4.23
N ALA A 100 8.66 18.36 3.61
CA ALA A 100 7.70 19.28 4.23
C ALA A 100 7.07 18.74 5.53
N TYR A 101 6.96 17.41 5.65
CA TYR A 101 6.45 16.75 6.86
C TYR A 101 7.57 16.20 7.76
N GLY A 102 8.84 16.34 7.39
CA GLY A 102 9.99 15.87 8.18
C GLY A 102 10.02 14.35 8.32
N LEU A 103 9.58 13.62 7.29
CA LEU A 103 9.45 12.16 7.33
C LEU A 103 10.79 11.45 7.05
N ARG A 104 11.74 12.12 6.37
CA ARG A 104 13.02 11.52 5.96
C ARG A 104 13.79 10.92 7.14
N ASP A 105 13.87 11.66 8.24
CA ASP A 105 14.61 11.27 9.45
C ASP A 105 13.94 10.12 10.22
N LYS A 106 12.71 9.77 9.84
CA LYS A 106 11.94 8.65 10.39
C LYS A 106 12.08 7.38 9.56
N MET A 107 12.79 7.43 8.43
CA MET A 107 12.95 6.31 7.51
C MET A 107 14.31 5.65 7.68
N THR A 108 14.31 4.33 7.89
CA THR A 108 15.51 3.51 7.80
C THR A 108 15.50 2.75 6.49
N PHE A 109 16.39 3.16 5.60
CA PHE A 109 16.60 2.55 4.29
C PHE A 109 17.46 1.30 4.37
N LEU A 110 17.54 0.57 3.25
CA LEU A 110 18.32 -0.66 3.10
C LEU A 110 18.08 -1.66 4.24
N THR A 111 16.84 -1.73 4.73
CA THR A 111 16.41 -2.58 5.84
C THR A 111 15.16 -3.33 5.45
N GLU A 112 15.27 -4.65 5.39
CA GLU A 112 14.15 -5.55 5.11
C GLU A 112 13.50 -6.01 6.41
N VAL A 113 12.17 -5.91 6.49
CA VAL A 113 11.38 -6.50 7.57
C VAL A 113 11.07 -7.94 7.20
N GLN A 114 11.70 -8.91 7.88
CA GLN A 114 11.56 -10.33 7.57
C GLN A 114 10.31 -10.94 8.21
N SER A 115 10.02 -10.58 9.46
CA SER A 115 8.82 -11.05 10.15
C SER A 115 8.33 -10.05 11.20
N CYS A 116 7.04 -10.11 11.49
CA CYS A 116 6.38 -9.37 12.57
C CYS A 116 5.51 -10.33 13.38
N VAL A 117 5.68 -10.35 14.70
CA VAL A 117 4.95 -11.25 15.61
C VAL A 117 4.20 -10.44 16.65
N TRP A 118 2.89 -10.65 16.76
CA TRP A 118 2.10 -10.05 17.82
C TRP A 118 2.39 -10.69 19.18
N ARG A 119 2.70 -9.85 20.18
CA ARG A 119 2.94 -10.24 21.58
C ARG A 119 1.74 -9.87 22.41
N GLU A 120 0.88 -10.84 22.69
CA GLU A 120 -0.40 -10.65 23.37
C GLU A 120 -0.27 -9.99 24.77
N GLU A 121 0.72 -10.42 25.56
CA GLU A 121 0.99 -9.89 26.90
C GLU A 121 1.38 -8.41 26.86
N ALA A 122 2.22 -8.02 25.91
CA ALA A 122 2.70 -6.65 25.77
C ALA A 122 1.75 -5.76 24.96
N SER A 123 0.78 -6.36 24.24
CA SER A 123 -0.02 -5.71 23.20
C SER A 123 0.85 -4.95 22.19
N ARG A 124 1.91 -5.61 21.68
CA ARG A 124 2.90 -5.01 20.76
C ARG A 124 3.31 -5.98 19.67
N TRP A 125 3.75 -5.44 18.55
CA TRP A 125 4.40 -6.18 17.46
C TRP A 125 5.92 -6.20 17.67
N LEU A 126 6.52 -7.38 17.59
CA LEU A 126 7.98 -7.56 17.51
C LEU A 126 8.38 -7.80 16.06
N MET A 127 9.21 -6.92 15.52
CA MET A 127 9.70 -6.94 14.14
C MET A 127 11.13 -7.49 14.10
N LYS A 128 11.40 -8.40 13.16
CA LYS A 128 12.74 -8.88 12.82
C LYS A 128 13.24 -8.14 11.57
N LEU A 129 14.30 -7.37 11.73
CA LEU A 129 14.87 -6.51 10.70
C LEU A 129 16.18 -7.10 10.19
N ARG A 130 16.41 -7.13 8.88
CA ARG A 130 17.67 -7.51 8.26
C ARG A 130 18.24 -6.34 7.46
N SER A 131 19.48 -5.96 7.75
CA SER A 131 20.23 -5.03 6.90
C SER A 131 20.45 -5.66 5.52
N VAL A 132 20.09 -4.94 4.46
CA VAL A 132 20.29 -5.37 3.07
C VAL A 132 21.78 -5.36 2.71
N ILE A 133 22.57 -4.45 3.31
CA ILE A 133 24.01 -4.36 3.06
C ILE A 133 24.77 -5.46 3.81
N THR A 134 24.57 -5.57 5.12
CA THR A 134 25.43 -6.39 5.99
C THR A 134 24.83 -7.76 6.32
N GLY A 135 23.53 -7.97 6.10
CA GLY A 135 22.82 -9.17 6.54
C GLY A 135 22.57 -9.24 8.06
N ASN A 136 23.05 -8.26 8.84
CA ASN A 136 22.86 -8.23 10.29
C ASN A 136 21.37 -8.18 10.64
N VAL A 137 21.00 -8.98 11.65
CA VAL A 137 19.64 -9.05 12.17
C VAL A 137 19.53 -8.20 13.44
N THR A 138 18.51 -7.37 13.49
CA THR A 138 18.13 -6.57 14.67
C THR A 138 16.63 -6.71 14.93
N TYR A 139 16.18 -6.24 16.09
CA TYR A 139 14.79 -6.31 16.50
C TYR A 139 14.24 -4.92 16.84
N HIS A 140 12.97 -4.70 16.51
CA HIS A 140 12.25 -3.47 16.81
C HIS A 140 10.83 -3.80 17.27
N GLU A 141 10.36 -3.16 18.33
CA GLU A 141 8.99 -3.28 18.79
C GLU A 141 8.15 -2.07 18.41
N CYS A 142 6.88 -2.28 18.12
CA CYS A 142 5.91 -1.19 17.98
C CYS A 142 4.55 -1.54 18.53
N HIS A 143 3.74 -0.52 18.86
CA HIS A 143 2.39 -0.72 19.36
C HIS A 143 1.37 -0.86 18.23
N ILE A 144 1.54 -0.08 17.15
CA ILE A 144 0.72 -0.10 15.95
C ILE A 144 1.62 -0.39 14.75
N LEU A 145 1.22 -1.33 13.90
CA LEU A 145 1.97 -1.72 12.72
C LEU A 145 1.17 -1.40 11.45
N PHE A 146 1.81 -0.78 10.48
CA PHE A 146 1.27 -0.55 9.15
C PHE A 146 2.10 -1.26 8.10
N ALA A 147 1.44 -1.82 7.09
CA ALA A 147 2.08 -2.38 5.91
C ALA A 147 1.70 -1.56 4.67
N ALA A 148 2.68 -0.84 4.12
CA ALA A 148 2.56 0.02 2.95
C ALA A 148 3.43 -0.49 1.78
N THR A 149 3.50 -1.81 1.60
CA THR A 149 4.41 -2.47 0.66
C THR A 149 4.02 -2.37 -0.82
N GLY A 150 2.84 -1.82 -1.10
CA GLY A 150 2.30 -1.67 -2.46
C GLY A 150 1.84 -2.98 -3.10
N GLN A 151 1.21 -2.85 -4.27
CA GLN A 151 0.57 -3.96 -5.01
C GLN A 151 1.36 -4.42 -6.24
N LEU A 152 2.24 -3.56 -6.75
CA LEU A 152 2.99 -3.73 -8.00
C LEU A 152 4.48 -3.41 -7.72
N ALA A 153 5.06 -4.12 -6.75
CA ALA A 153 6.44 -3.90 -6.30
C ALA A 153 7.40 -4.97 -6.86
N GLU A 154 6.97 -6.24 -6.84
CA GLU A 154 7.81 -7.37 -7.21
C GLU A 154 7.64 -7.75 -8.68
N PRO A 155 8.69 -7.60 -9.51
CA PRO A 155 8.62 -7.94 -10.92
C PRO A 155 8.39 -9.44 -11.10
N LYS A 156 7.75 -9.82 -12.21
CA LYS A 156 7.73 -11.24 -12.58
C LYS A 156 9.15 -11.67 -12.97
N PRO A 157 9.65 -12.79 -12.43
CA PRO A 157 10.93 -13.32 -12.87
C PRO A 157 10.87 -13.70 -14.36
N CYS A 158 12.03 -13.73 -15.01
CA CYS A 158 12.15 -14.28 -16.36
C CYS A 158 12.08 -15.80 -16.29
N ASP A 159 10.96 -16.38 -16.75
CA ASP A 159 10.73 -17.82 -16.80
C ASP A 159 11.02 -18.43 -18.19
N ILE A 160 11.53 -17.62 -19.13
CA ILE A 160 11.87 -18.07 -20.47
C ILE A 160 13.13 -18.96 -20.40
N PRO A 161 13.11 -20.18 -20.97
CA PRO A 161 14.28 -21.06 -21.03
C PRO A 161 15.51 -20.36 -21.64
N GLY A 162 16.70 -20.66 -21.14
CA GLY A 162 17.95 -20.08 -21.66
C GLY A 162 18.24 -18.63 -21.27
N ALA A 163 17.41 -17.98 -20.44
CA ALA A 163 17.65 -16.61 -19.98
C ALA A 163 19.03 -16.40 -19.32
N LYS A 164 19.54 -17.41 -18.60
CA LYS A 164 20.85 -17.36 -17.91
C LYS A 164 22.05 -17.44 -18.87
N SER A 165 21.86 -17.92 -20.09
CA SER A 165 22.92 -18.06 -21.10
C SER A 165 23.03 -16.87 -22.05
N PHE A 166 22.18 -15.85 -21.90
CA PHE A 166 22.23 -14.65 -22.73
C PHE A 166 23.53 -13.87 -22.48
N ASN A 167 24.28 -13.55 -23.54
CA ASN A 167 25.54 -12.79 -23.43
C ASN A 167 25.31 -11.27 -23.27
N GLY A 168 24.11 -10.80 -23.63
CA GLY A 168 23.75 -9.38 -23.56
C GLY A 168 23.13 -8.96 -22.22
N ALA A 169 22.61 -7.74 -22.18
CA ALA A 169 21.92 -7.23 -21.00
C ALA A 169 20.46 -7.70 -20.95
N LEU A 170 20.06 -8.39 -19.89
CA LEU A 170 18.67 -8.81 -19.66
C LEU A 170 18.19 -8.26 -18.34
N PHE A 171 17.18 -7.39 -18.37
CA PHE A 171 16.62 -6.81 -17.16
C PHE A 171 15.12 -6.55 -17.29
N HIS A 172 14.46 -6.52 -16.12
CA HIS A 172 13.05 -6.15 -16.03
C HIS A 172 12.90 -4.63 -15.94
N SER A 173 11.85 -4.09 -16.56
CA SER A 173 11.53 -2.65 -16.56
C SER A 173 11.52 -2.00 -15.16
N ALA A 174 11.04 -2.71 -14.14
CA ALA A 174 11.07 -2.28 -12.73
C ALA A 174 12.45 -2.38 -12.04
N ARG A 175 13.49 -2.79 -12.77
CA ARG A 175 14.90 -2.88 -12.34
C ARG A 175 15.77 -2.41 -13.50
N TRP A 176 15.40 -1.27 -14.07
CA TRP A 176 16.05 -0.73 -15.26
C TRP A 176 17.54 -0.49 -14.99
N ASP A 177 18.41 -1.06 -15.82
CA ASP A 177 19.84 -0.87 -15.72
C ASP A 177 20.27 0.35 -16.55
N HIS A 178 20.51 1.47 -15.85
CA HIS A 178 20.92 2.73 -16.47
C HIS A 178 22.36 2.72 -17.00
N SER A 179 23.15 1.68 -16.70
CA SER A 179 24.52 1.54 -17.24
C SER A 179 24.53 1.00 -18.68
N VAL A 180 23.41 0.46 -19.17
CA VAL A 180 23.31 -0.16 -20.48
C VAL A 180 22.93 0.87 -21.54
N ASP A 181 23.89 1.23 -22.40
CA ASP A 181 23.60 2.01 -23.61
C ASP A 181 22.79 1.17 -24.62
N LEU A 182 21.75 1.76 -25.20
CA LEU A 182 20.92 1.14 -26.24
C LEU A 182 21.36 1.55 -27.66
N LYS A 183 22.25 2.53 -27.78
CA LYS A 183 22.68 3.10 -29.05
C LYS A 183 23.26 2.06 -29.99
N GLY A 184 22.68 1.95 -31.18
CA GLY A 184 23.16 1.05 -32.23
C GLY A 184 23.03 -0.45 -31.89
N LYS A 185 22.28 -0.81 -30.84
CA LYS A 185 22.04 -2.20 -30.45
C LYS A 185 20.75 -2.76 -31.01
N ASN A 186 20.72 -4.08 -31.21
CA ASN A 186 19.49 -4.81 -31.45
C ASN A 186 18.81 -5.06 -30.09
N VAL A 187 17.59 -4.56 -29.92
CA VAL A 187 16.86 -4.62 -28.65
C VAL A 187 15.59 -5.44 -28.83
N VAL A 188 15.31 -6.34 -27.89
CA VAL A 188 14.04 -7.06 -27.80
C VAL A 188 13.27 -6.59 -26.57
N VAL A 189 12.01 -6.17 -26.76
CA VAL A 189 11.09 -5.82 -25.68
C VAL A 189 10.01 -6.91 -25.58
N ILE A 190 9.89 -7.56 -24.43
CA ILE A 190 8.91 -8.63 -24.21
C ILE A 190 7.73 -8.08 -23.41
N GLY A 191 6.55 -8.04 -24.02
CA GLY A 191 5.30 -7.54 -23.44
C GLY A 191 4.74 -6.29 -24.12
N ASN A 192 3.46 -6.01 -23.86
CA ASN A 192 2.70 -4.89 -24.45
C ASN A 192 1.69 -4.26 -23.48
N GLY A 193 1.97 -4.32 -22.18
CA GLY A 193 1.21 -3.58 -21.16
C GLY A 193 1.55 -2.09 -21.16
N CYS A 194 1.06 -1.37 -20.14
CA CYS A 194 1.32 0.07 -19.96
C CYS A 194 2.82 0.40 -20.00
N THR A 195 3.65 -0.42 -19.35
CA THR A 195 5.10 -0.25 -19.32
C THR A 195 5.75 -0.30 -20.70
N ALA A 196 5.40 -1.29 -21.53
CA ALA A 196 5.95 -1.41 -22.87
C ALA A 196 5.50 -0.26 -23.77
N ALA A 197 4.23 0.15 -23.66
CA ALA A 197 3.68 1.28 -24.40
C ALA A 197 4.40 2.60 -24.08
N GLN A 198 5.02 2.73 -22.90
CA GLN A 198 5.86 3.87 -22.54
C GLN A 198 7.32 3.70 -22.98
N ILE A 199 7.90 2.50 -22.83
CA ILE A 199 9.30 2.22 -23.17
C ILE A 199 9.54 2.31 -24.67
N VAL A 200 8.72 1.64 -25.47
CA VAL A 200 8.92 1.49 -26.92
C VAL A 200 9.09 2.83 -27.64
N PRO A 201 8.15 3.80 -27.54
CA PRO A 201 8.32 5.10 -28.18
C PRO A 201 9.50 5.89 -27.61
N ALA A 202 9.88 5.66 -26.34
CA ALA A 202 10.98 6.38 -25.71
C ALA A 202 12.36 5.89 -26.13
N ILE A 203 12.50 4.65 -26.64
CA ILE A 203 13.80 4.07 -26.96
C ILE A 203 14.01 3.77 -28.45
N VAL A 204 12.95 3.61 -29.26
CA VAL A 204 13.06 3.12 -30.66
C VAL A 204 14.06 3.89 -31.52
N ASP A 205 14.13 5.21 -31.39
CA ASP A 205 15.04 6.03 -32.20
C ASP A 205 16.51 5.84 -31.80
N SER A 206 16.75 5.45 -30.55
CA SER A 206 18.08 5.17 -30.02
C SER A 206 18.61 3.78 -30.41
N THR A 207 17.78 2.84 -30.85
CA THR A 207 18.25 1.48 -31.17
C THR A 207 18.69 1.34 -32.64
N LYS A 208 19.37 0.23 -32.95
CA LYS A 208 19.60 -0.22 -34.34
C LYS A 208 18.34 -0.90 -34.89
N THR A 209 17.82 -1.87 -34.12
CA THR A 209 16.53 -2.50 -34.35
C THR A 209 15.81 -2.65 -33.01
N LEU A 210 14.48 -2.62 -33.04
CA LEU A 210 13.65 -2.89 -31.87
C LEU A 210 12.58 -3.92 -32.24
N THR A 211 12.71 -5.13 -31.72
CA THR A 211 11.65 -6.15 -31.85
C THR A 211 10.81 -6.14 -30.59
N GLN A 212 9.50 -5.92 -30.71
CA GLN A 212 8.56 -6.09 -29.62
C GLN A 212 7.76 -7.38 -29.81
N ILE A 213 7.86 -8.27 -28.82
CA ILE A 213 7.12 -9.53 -28.81
C ILE A 213 5.94 -9.43 -27.85
N ILE A 214 4.72 -9.58 -28.37
CA ILE A 214 3.48 -9.40 -27.62
C ILE A 214 2.72 -10.71 -27.49
N ARG A 215 1.90 -10.84 -26.44
CA ARG A 215 1.10 -12.07 -26.21
C ARG A 215 -0.39 -11.84 -26.30
N SER A 216 -0.87 -10.76 -25.70
CA SER A 216 -2.30 -10.52 -25.52
C SER A 216 -2.63 -9.10 -25.90
N LYS A 217 -3.74 -8.91 -26.62
CA LYS A 217 -4.22 -7.60 -27.06
C LYS A 217 -4.64 -6.73 -25.87
N ASN A 218 -4.51 -5.40 -26.00
CA ASN A 218 -4.91 -4.39 -25.01
C ASN A 218 -5.60 -3.21 -25.71
N TRP A 219 -6.59 -2.62 -25.06
CA TRP A 219 -7.22 -1.39 -25.55
C TRP A 219 -6.30 -0.19 -25.30
N VAL A 220 -5.94 0.50 -26.38
CA VAL A 220 -5.03 1.67 -26.38
C VAL A 220 -5.84 2.93 -26.70
N PHE A 221 -6.07 3.74 -25.67
CA PHE A 221 -6.86 4.97 -25.70
C PHE A 221 -5.98 6.15 -26.08
N GLN A 222 -6.53 7.12 -26.81
CA GLN A 222 -5.88 8.41 -26.96
C GLN A 222 -5.62 9.03 -25.57
N ALA A 223 -4.37 9.39 -25.27
CA ALA A 223 -4.08 10.09 -24.02
C ALA A 223 -4.53 11.56 -24.12
N PRO A 224 -5.26 12.10 -23.13
CA PRO A 224 -5.52 13.54 -23.03
C PRO A 224 -4.28 14.33 -22.54
N ASN A 225 -3.06 13.83 -22.78
CA ASN A 225 -1.85 14.39 -22.18
C ASN A 225 -1.44 15.69 -22.87
N PHE A 226 -1.60 16.82 -22.18
CA PHE A 226 -1.15 18.13 -22.65
C PHE A 226 -0.23 18.80 -21.64
N THR A 227 0.65 19.66 -22.13
CA THR A 227 1.44 20.58 -21.30
C THR A 227 0.52 21.69 -20.80
N TYR A 228 0.50 21.93 -19.50
CA TYR A 228 -0.30 23.01 -18.93
C TYR A 228 0.17 24.35 -19.49
N PRO A 229 -0.73 25.15 -20.09
CA PRO A 229 -0.37 26.50 -20.53
C PRO A 229 0.09 27.36 -19.34
N LYS A 230 1.05 28.26 -19.57
CA LYS A 230 1.58 29.15 -18.52
C LYS A 230 0.50 29.96 -17.80
N VAL A 231 -0.55 30.37 -18.52
CA VAL A 231 -1.70 31.08 -17.93
C VAL A 231 -2.44 30.20 -16.93
N LEU A 232 -2.63 28.92 -17.24
CA LEU A 232 -3.31 27.99 -16.35
C LEU A 232 -2.44 27.65 -15.12
N GLN A 233 -1.12 27.51 -15.30
CA GLN A 233 -0.18 27.39 -14.16
C GLN A 233 -0.21 28.64 -13.27
N TRP A 234 -0.29 29.83 -13.87
CA TRP A 234 -0.45 31.08 -13.11
C TRP A 234 -1.77 31.08 -12.32
N VAL A 235 -2.89 30.66 -12.93
CA VAL A 235 -4.18 30.52 -12.25
C VAL A 235 -4.08 29.57 -11.06
N PHE A 236 -3.42 28.43 -11.25
CA PHE A 236 -3.22 27.44 -10.21
C PHE A 236 -2.38 27.93 -9.03
N HIS A 237 -1.40 28.79 -9.30
CA HIS A 237 -0.52 29.37 -8.28
C HIS A 237 -1.20 30.52 -7.50
N TYR A 238 -1.84 31.45 -8.21
CA TYR A 238 -2.30 32.72 -7.63
C TYR A 238 -3.79 32.77 -7.27
N ILE A 239 -4.66 31.99 -7.93
CA ILE A 239 -6.10 32.04 -7.65
C ILE A 239 -6.45 31.03 -6.56
N PRO A 240 -6.96 31.48 -5.40
CA PRO A 240 -7.37 30.58 -4.33
C PRO A 240 -8.37 29.53 -4.81
N LEU A 241 -8.22 28.30 -4.30
CA LEU A 241 -9.09 27.15 -4.60
C LEU A 241 -9.06 26.64 -6.06
N ALA A 242 -8.42 27.33 -7.01
CA ALA A 242 -8.38 26.91 -8.41
C ALA A 242 -7.85 25.47 -8.56
N MET A 243 -6.74 25.13 -7.91
CA MET A 243 -6.20 23.76 -7.91
C MET A 243 -7.12 22.73 -7.26
N ARG A 244 -7.89 23.12 -6.23
CA ARG A 244 -8.86 22.23 -5.57
C ARG A 244 -10.05 21.95 -6.48
N LEU A 245 -10.57 22.98 -7.16
CA LEU A 245 -11.65 22.84 -8.14
C LEU A 245 -11.21 22.03 -9.36
N HIS A 246 -9.99 22.24 -9.85
CA HIS A 246 -9.41 21.43 -10.93
C HIS A 246 -9.30 19.95 -10.52
N ARG A 247 -8.76 19.67 -9.33
CA ARG A 247 -8.72 18.31 -8.78
C ARG A 247 -10.12 17.71 -8.66
N LEU A 248 -11.11 18.46 -8.14
CA LEU A 248 -12.49 17.99 -8.01
C LEU A 248 -13.10 17.69 -9.38
N HIS A 249 -12.89 18.55 -10.37
CA HIS A 249 -13.37 18.34 -11.73
C HIS A 249 -12.81 17.04 -12.34
N LEU A 250 -11.49 16.83 -12.23
CA LEU A 250 -10.83 15.61 -12.68
C LEU A 250 -11.34 14.37 -11.93
N PHE A 251 -11.57 14.48 -10.62
CA PHE A 251 -12.18 13.42 -9.83
C PHE A 251 -13.59 13.08 -10.32
N LEU A 252 -14.43 14.07 -10.60
CA LEU A 252 -15.80 13.85 -11.10
C LEU A 252 -15.82 13.17 -12.47
N ILE A 253 -14.90 13.54 -13.37
CA ILE A 253 -14.71 12.86 -14.66
C ILE A 253 -14.32 11.40 -14.42
N ALA A 254 -13.29 11.17 -13.62
CA ALA A 254 -12.79 9.84 -13.30
C ALA A 254 -13.86 8.96 -12.65
N GLU A 255 -14.60 9.46 -11.66
CA GLU A 255 -15.69 8.71 -11.01
C GLU A 255 -16.87 8.44 -11.95
N ASN A 256 -17.15 9.32 -12.91
CA ASN A 256 -18.18 9.04 -13.92
C ASN A 256 -17.79 7.86 -14.84
N ASP A 257 -16.50 7.62 -15.10
CA ASP A 257 -16.02 6.44 -15.84
C ASP A 257 -16.38 5.12 -15.14
N PHE A 258 -16.63 5.13 -13.82
CA PHE A 258 -17.04 3.92 -13.09
C PHE A 258 -18.29 3.24 -13.70
N ARG A 259 -19.14 4.02 -14.40
CA ARG A 259 -20.32 3.50 -15.13
C ARG A 259 -19.97 2.45 -16.18
N LEU A 260 -18.76 2.47 -16.74
CA LEU A 260 -18.28 1.48 -17.71
C LEU A 260 -18.13 0.08 -17.11
N PHE A 261 -17.86 -0.02 -15.81
CA PHE A 261 -17.39 -1.26 -15.18
C PHE A 261 -18.51 -2.15 -14.64
N ARG A 262 -19.75 -1.66 -14.63
CA ARG A 262 -20.92 -2.45 -14.19
C ARG A 262 -21.37 -3.43 -15.27
N MET A 263 -21.85 -4.62 -14.91
CA MET A 263 -22.43 -5.58 -15.84
C MET A 263 -23.95 -5.35 -16.03
N THR A 264 -24.33 -4.15 -16.45
CA THR A 264 -25.73 -3.79 -16.76
C THR A 264 -25.93 -3.52 -18.25
N LYS A 265 -27.18 -3.56 -18.75
CA LYS A 265 -27.50 -3.24 -20.15
C LYS A 265 -27.03 -1.83 -20.55
N ALA A 266 -27.19 -0.85 -19.66
CA ALA A 266 -26.75 0.53 -19.89
C ALA A 266 -25.23 0.65 -20.00
N ALA A 267 -24.50 -0.02 -19.09
CA ALA A 267 -23.04 -0.05 -19.11
C ALA A 267 -22.50 -0.80 -20.34
N ALA A 268 -23.13 -1.90 -20.77
CA ALA A 268 -22.77 -2.59 -22.00
C ALA A 268 -22.95 -1.69 -23.24
N LYS A 269 -24.02 -0.90 -23.31
CA LYS A 269 -24.21 0.10 -24.39
C LYS A 269 -23.11 1.17 -24.37
N LEU A 270 -22.71 1.63 -23.18
CA LEU A 270 -21.64 2.60 -23.02
C LEU A 270 -20.28 2.01 -23.42
N ARG A 271 -19.97 0.78 -23.01
CA ARG A 271 -18.75 0.05 -23.41
C ARG A 271 -18.68 -0.13 -24.92
N ARG A 272 -19.77 -0.53 -25.58
CA ARG A 272 -19.81 -0.65 -27.05
C ARG A 272 -19.50 0.67 -27.76
N LYS A 273 -20.08 1.79 -27.29
CA LYS A 273 -19.76 3.12 -27.84
C LYS A 273 -18.29 3.48 -27.63
N CYS A 274 -17.77 3.22 -26.44
CA CYS A 274 -16.36 3.46 -26.11
C CYS A 274 -15.44 2.60 -26.98
N GLN A 275 -15.79 1.32 -27.18
CA GLN A 275 -15.07 0.39 -28.02
C GLN A 275 -14.98 0.90 -29.45
N GLN A 276 -16.10 1.27 -30.07
CA GLN A 276 -16.12 1.82 -31.43
C GLN A 276 -15.21 3.04 -31.57
N HIS A 277 -15.21 3.93 -30.58
CA HIS A 277 -14.36 5.12 -30.60
C HIS A 277 -12.87 4.80 -30.48
N VAL A 278 -12.50 3.92 -29.55
CA VAL A 278 -11.11 3.52 -29.31
C VAL A 278 -10.56 2.66 -30.44
N GLU A 279 -11.38 1.73 -30.95
CA GLU A 279 -11.03 0.90 -32.10
C GLU A 279 -10.76 1.76 -33.33
N LYS A 280 -11.63 2.74 -33.61
CA LYS A 280 -11.40 3.72 -34.68
C LYS A 280 -10.07 4.46 -34.50
N TYR A 281 -9.79 4.98 -33.30
CA TYR A 281 -8.51 5.64 -33.01
C TYR A 281 -7.31 4.71 -33.25
N MET A 282 -7.40 3.45 -32.81
CA MET A 282 -6.35 2.45 -33.01
C MET A 282 -6.13 2.16 -34.51
N GLN A 283 -7.21 2.02 -35.28
CA GLN A 283 -7.15 1.77 -36.73
C GLN A 283 -6.56 2.95 -37.49
N GLU A 284 -6.93 4.18 -37.13
CA GLU A 284 -6.44 5.41 -37.79
C GLU A 284 -4.97 5.72 -37.44
N THR A 285 -4.50 5.31 -36.26
CA THR A 285 -3.17 5.69 -35.77
C THR A 285 -2.12 4.60 -36.00
N ALA A 286 -2.47 3.32 -35.84
CA ALA A 286 -1.54 2.20 -35.97
C ALA A 286 -1.39 1.73 -37.42
N PRO A 287 -0.23 1.20 -37.82
CA PRO A 287 -0.05 0.57 -39.13
C PRO A 287 -1.06 -0.57 -39.38
N ALA A 288 -1.64 -0.60 -40.58
CA ALA A 288 -2.70 -1.56 -40.95
C ALA A 288 -2.27 -3.03 -40.78
N ASN A 289 -1.00 -3.35 -41.05
CA ASN A 289 -0.44 -4.69 -40.91
C ASN A 289 -0.40 -5.21 -39.46
N TYR A 290 -0.59 -4.35 -38.45
CA TYR A 290 -0.62 -4.74 -37.04
C TYR A 290 -2.01 -4.80 -36.42
N HIS A 291 -3.07 -4.43 -37.16
CA HIS A 291 -4.44 -4.37 -36.62
C HIS A 291 -4.88 -5.71 -36.04
N ASP A 292 -4.57 -6.82 -36.72
CA ASP A 292 -4.96 -8.17 -36.33
C ASP A 292 -4.37 -8.61 -34.97
N ILE A 293 -3.20 -8.10 -34.61
CA ILE A 293 -2.50 -8.45 -33.35
C ILE A 293 -2.66 -7.37 -32.26
N LEU A 294 -3.13 -6.17 -32.61
CA LEU A 294 -3.32 -5.05 -31.68
C LEU A 294 -4.76 -4.93 -31.17
N ILE A 295 -5.77 -5.05 -32.05
CA ILE A 295 -7.16 -4.71 -31.75
C ILE A 295 -7.85 -5.85 -30.97
N PRO A 296 -8.25 -5.61 -29.70
CA PRO A 296 -8.87 -6.63 -28.87
C PRO A 296 -10.27 -7.06 -29.31
N ASP A 297 -10.65 -8.27 -28.87
CA ASP A 297 -11.97 -8.89 -29.05
C ASP A 297 -12.79 -8.99 -27.74
N PHE A 298 -12.28 -8.40 -26.65
CA PHE A 298 -12.92 -8.41 -25.33
C PHE A 298 -13.44 -7.02 -24.91
N ASP A 299 -14.40 -7.00 -23.99
CA ASP A 299 -15.05 -5.78 -23.49
C ASP A 299 -14.06 -4.72 -22.96
N VAL A 300 -14.29 -3.46 -23.31
CA VAL A 300 -13.57 -2.31 -22.75
C VAL A 300 -13.68 -2.29 -21.22
N GLY A 301 -12.55 -2.08 -20.54
CA GLY A 301 -12.47 -2.04 -19.08
C GLY A 301 -12.24 -3.40 -18.41
N CYS A 302 -12.30 -4.50 -19.17
CA CYS A 302 -11.98 -5.83 -18.64
C CYS A 302 -10.51 -5.92 -18.18
N LYS A 303 -9.59 -5.34 -18.96
CA LYS A 303 -8.20 -5.08 -18.57
C LYS A 303 -7.99 -3.60 -18.28
N ARG A 304 -6.88 -3.24 -17.62
CA ARG A 304 -6.47 -1.85 -17.45
C ARG A 304 -6.30 -1.19 -18.82
N ARG A 305 -6.85 0.01 -18.96
CA ARG A 305 -6.74 0.84 -20.17
C ARG A 305 -5.30 1.33 -20.32
N ILE A 306 -4.76 1.30 -21.53
CA ILE A 306 -3.47 1.92 -21.85
C ILE A 306 -3.77 3.28 -22.47
N PHE A 307 -3.12 4.34 -22.00
CA PHE A 307 -3.20 5.66 -22.62
C PHE A 307 -1.98 5.87 -23.51
N ASP A 308 -2.24 6.23 -24.77
CA ASP A 308 -1.27 6.35 -25.84
C ASP A 308 -0.59 7.72 -25.81
N ASP A 309 0.69 7.72 -25.45
CA ASP A 309 1.56 8.90 -25.56
C ASP A 309 2.61 8.67 -26.66
N GLY A 310 2.15 8.21 -27.84
CA GLY A 310 2.97 8.00 -29.03
C GLY A 310 3.35 6.56 -29.33
N TYR A 311 2.82 5.57 -28.59
CA TYR A 311 3.05 4.16 -28.85
C TYR A 311 2.55 3.74 -30.24
N LEU A 312 1.28 4.00 -30.57
CA LEU A 312 0.73 3.56 -31.86
C LEU A 312 1.45 4.22 -33.04
N LYS A 313 1.83 5.49 -32.89
CA LYS A 313 2.62 6.23 -33.89
C LYS A 313 4.02 5.63 -34.05
N SER A 314 4.67 5.22 -32.95
CA SER A 314 6.01 4.64 -33.00
C SER A 314 6.07 3.32 -33.79
N LEU A 315 4.94 2.62 -33.96
CA LEU A 315 4.87 1.39 -34.74
C LEU A 315 5.10 1.60 -36.24
N HIS A 316 5.03 2.83 -36.75
CA HIS A 316 5.41 3.16 -38.13
C HIS A 316 6.92 3.27 -38.33
N ASN A 317 7.72 3.24 -37.26
CA ASN A 317 9.17 3.37 -37.36
C ASN A 317 9.77 2.12 -38.04
N GLU A 318 10.56 2.32 -39.09
CA GLU A 318 11.17 1.23 -39.89
C GLU A 318 12.10 0.33 -39.07
N LYS A 319 12.64 0.81 -37.94
CA LYS A 319 13.48 0.03 -37.02
C LYS A 319 12.67 -0.90 -36.12
N LEU A 320 11.36 -0.68 -36.03
CA LEU A 320 10.47 -1.39 -35.11
C LEU A 320 9.81 -2.57 -35.82
N HIS A 321 9.89 -3.74 -35.21
CA HIS A 321 9.14 -4.92 -35.62
C HIS A 321 8.26 -5.42 -34.47
N LEU A 322 6.94 -5.39 -34.68
CA LEU A 322 5.96 -5.95 -33.74
C LEU A 322 5.54 -7.35 -34.18
N THR A 323 5.57 -8.32 -33.27
CA THR A 323 5.16 -9.71 -33.55
C THR A 323 4.41 -10.34 -32.36
N GLN A 324 3.52 -11.29 -32.65
CA GLN A 324 2.80 -12.11 -31.65
C GLN A 324 3.32 -13.56 -31.59
N THR A 325 4.50 -13.82 -32.15
CA THR A 325 5.10 -15.15 -32.14
C THR A 325 5.39 -15.68 -30.74
N LYS A 326 5.37 -17.00 -30.59
CA LYS A 326 5.66 -17.66 -29.31
C LYS A 326 7.17 -17.77 -29.13
N ILE A 327 7.67 -17.22 -28.03
CA ILE A 327 9.05 -17.40 -27.59
C ILE A 327 9.25 -18.85 -27.13
N THR A 328 10.29 -19.50 -27.63
CA THR A 328 10.66 -20.87 -27.25
C THR A 328 11.80 -20.87 -26.24
N GLU A 329 12.86 -20.10 -26.49
CA GLU A 329 14.03 -19.96 -25.62
C GLU A 329 14.80 -18.66 -25.90
N ILE A 330 15.61 -18.22 -24.94
CA ILE A 330 16.64 -17.20 -25.10
C ILE A 330 17.96 -17.91 -25.38
N LEU A 331 18.61 -17.55 -26.47
CA LEU A 331 19.93 -18.03 -26.87
C LEU A 331 21.00 -17.01 -26.47
N PRO A 332 22.30 -17.36 -26.51
CA PRO A 332 23.37 -16.42 -26.15
C PRO A 332 23.35 -15.09 -26.91
N ASP A 333 22.82 -15.06 -28.13
CA ASP A 333 22.86 -13.94 -29.08
C ASP A 333 21.47 -13.39 -29.44
N GLY A 334 20.39 -13.88 -28.83
CA GLY A 334 19.04 -13.43 -29.17
C GLY A 334 17.90 -14.27 -28.62
N VAL A 335 16.72 -14.10 -29.22
CA VAL A 335 15.49 -14.79 -28.83
C VAL A 335 15.04 -15.71 -29.96
N ARG A 336 14.92 -17.01 -29.66
CA ARG A 336 14.33 -17.99 -30.57
C ARG A 336 12.82 -18.01 -30.36
N THR A 337 12.11 -18.04 -31.47
CA THR A 337 10.65 -18.08 -31.52
C THR A 337 10.20 -19.20 -32.43
N THR A 338 8.89 -19.43 -32.51
CA THR A 338 8.31 -20.46 -33.39
C THR A 338 8.44 -20.14 -34.89
N ASP A 339 8.61 -18.86 -35.24
CA ASP A 339 8.69 -18.34 -36.62
C ASP A 339 10.11 -17.91 -37.04
N GLY A 340 11.08 -17.93 -36.13
CA GLY A 340 12.44 -17.52 -36.47
C GLY A 340 13.34 -17.20 -35.28
N PHE A 341 14.35 -16.37 -35.55
CA PHE A 341 15.34 -15.92 -34.57
C PHE A 341 15.48 -14.40 -34.64
N TYR A 342 15.40 -13.75 -33.49
CA TYR A 342 15.57 -12.30 -33.34
C TYR A 342 16.89 -12.01 -32.62
N PRO A 343 17.91 -11.48 -33.31
CA PRO A 343 19.17 -11.09 -32.68
C PRO A 343 18.93 -10.03 -31.60
N ALA A 344 19.57 -10.18 -30.45
CA ALA A 344 19.44 -9.23 -29.35
C ALA A 344 20.77 -9.05 -28.62
N GLN A 345 21.09 -7.80 -28.29
CA GLN A 345 22.15 -7.44 -27.34
C GLN A 345 21.56 -6.92 -26.03
N VAL A 346 20.29 -6.52 -26.06
CA VAL A 346 19.53 -6.11 -24.88
C VAL A 346 18.13 -6.73 -24.94
N ILE A 347 17.70 -7.35 -23.84
CA ILE A 347 16.34 -7.86 -23.65
C ILE A 347 15.70 -7.12 -22.48
N VAL A 348 14.61 -6.41 -22.76
CA VAL A 348 13.82 -5.68 -21.77
C VAL A 348 12.55 -6.45 -21.46
N LEU A 349 12.37 -6.86 -20.21
CA LEU A 349 11.14 -7.51 -19.75
C LEU A 349 10.14 -6.45 -19.29
N ALA A 350 9.08 -6.26 -20.09
CA ALA A 350 7.89 -5.50 -19.74
C ALA A 350 6.72 -6.45 -19.40
N THR A 351 7.04 -7.50 -18.64
CA THR A 351 6.17 -8.65 -18.35
C THR A 351 5.30 -8.49 -17.10
N GLY A 352 5.44 -7.36 -16.40
CA GLY A 352 4.59 -6.94 -15.29
C GLY A 352 5.07 -7.47 -13.94
N PHE A 353 4.16 -7.49 -12.97
CA PHE A 353 4.47 -7.78 -11.57
C PHE A 353 3.78 -9.05 -11.08
N GLN A 354 4.29 -9.63 -10.00
CA GLN A 354 3.57 -10.65 -9.24
C GLN A 354 2.37 -9.98 -8.55
N THR A 355 1.16 -10.43 -8.87
CA THR A 355 -0.10 -9.86 -8.35
C THR A 355 -0.90 -10.93 -7.60
N ASN A 356 -1.89 -10.50 -6.81
CA ASN A 356 -2.65 -11.35 -5.88
C ASN A 356 -1.78 -11.97 -4.78
N ILE A 357 -0.63 -11.38 -4.49
CA ILE A 357 0.24 -11.74 -3.39
C ILE A 357 0.71 -10.43 -2.73
N PHE A 358 0.55 -10.35 -1.42
CA PHE A 358 0.87 -9.17 -0.62
C PHE A 358 1.90 -9.58 0.45
N LEU A 359 2.72 -8.63 0.90
CA LEU A 359 3.76 -8.88 1.92
C LEU A 359 4.69 -10.06 1.60
N GLN A 360 5.05 -10.25 0.32
CA GLN A 360 5.84 -11.39 -0.18
C GLN A 360 7.14 -11.69 0.59
N HIS A 361 7.76 -10.65 1.17
CA HIS A 361 9.05 -10.74 1.85
C HIS A 361 8.93 -10.62 3.38
N THR A 362 7.71 -10.61 3.91
CA THR A 362 7.45 -10.39 5.34
C THR A 362 6.40 -11.36 5.86
N GLU A 363 6.79 -12.23 6.79
CA GLU A 363 5.86 -13.09 7.52
C GLU A 363 5.18 -12.28 8.64
N ILE A 364 3.85 -12.30 8.70
CA ILE A 364 3.09 -11.64 9.78
C ILE A 364 2.38 -12.72 10.59
N HIS A 365 2.60 -12.72 11.91
CA HIS A 365 2.01 -13.67 12.85
C HIS A 365 1.07 -12.91 13.80
N GLY A 366 -0.23 -13.14 13.65
CA GLY A 366 -1.28 -12.61 14.51
C GLY A 366 -1.52 -13.48 15.75
N CYS A 367 -2.69 -13.34 16.36
CA CYS A 367 -3.11 -14.11 17.53
C CYS A 367 -3.34 -15.60 17.22
N GLU A 368 -3.83 -15.91 16.02
CA GLU A 368 -4.34 -17.25 15.67
C GLU A 368 -3.49 -17.98 14.61
N GLY A 369 -2.44 -17.35 14.10
CA GLY A 369 -1.58 -17.95 13.07
C GLY A 369 -0.91 -16.92 12.18
N THR A 370 -0.43 -17.37 11.02
CA THR A 370 0.20 -16.49 10.03
C THR A 370 -0.83 -15.81 9.15
N LEU A 371 -0.42 -14.71 8.50
CA LEU A 371 -1.18 -14.06 7.44
C LEU A 371 -1.52 -15.01 6.28
N THR A 372 -0.60 -15.92 5.96
CA THR A 372 -0.81 -16.93 4.94
C THR A 372 -1.92 -17.90 5.36
N ASP A 373 -1.91 -18.38 6.60
CA ASP A 373 -2.97 -19.24 7.14
C ASP A 373 -4.32 -18.53 7.10
N HIS A 374 -4.35 -17.25 7.47
CA HIS A 374 -5.54 -16.41 7.43
C HIS A 374 -6.17 -16.35 6.04
N TRP A 375 -5.38 -16.05 5.01
CA TRP A 375 -5.87 -15.98 3.64
C TRP A 375 -6.15 -17.33 3.00
N ASN A 376 -5.53 -18.42 3.49
CA ASN A 376 -5.85 -19.77 3.05
C ASN A 376 -7.28 -20.20 3.42
N ARG A 377 -7.94 -19.51 4.35
CA ARG A 377 -9.37 -19.69 4.65
C ARG A 377 -10.27 -19.18 3.53
N TYR A 378 -9.75 -18.32 2.66
CA TYR A 378 -10.39 -17.82 1.45
C TYR A 378 -9.71 -18.40 0.19
N ASP A 379 -10.24 -18.09 -0.99
CA ASP A 379 -9.58 -18.44 -2.26
C ASP A 379 -8.46 -17.45 -2.68
N GLY A 380 -8.13 -16.48 -1.82
CA GLY A 380 -7.01 -15.56 -1.99
C GLY A 380 -7.04 -14.39 -1.00
N PRO A 381 -6.13 -13.42 -1.13
CA PRO A 381 -6.06 -12.27 -0.23
C PRO A 381 -7.35 -11.45 -0.19
N GLY A 382 -7.77 -11.08 1.02
CA GLY A 382 -8.92 -10.24 1.32
C GLY A 382 -8.67 -9.43 2.58
N ALA A 383 -9.35 -8.29 2.73
CA ALA A 383 -9.24 -7.44 3.91
C ALA A 383 -10.50 -6.58 4.09
N TYR A 384 -10.99 -6.46 5.33
CA TYR A 384 -12.09 -5.57 5.69
C TYR A 384 -11.76 -4.12 5.37
N ASN A 385 -12.68 -3.45 4.65
CA ASN A 385 -12.49 -2.11 4.10
C ASN A 385 -11.13 -1.93 3.40
N CYS A 386 -10.65 -3.01 2.77
CA CYS A 386 -9.38 -3.09 2.05
C CYS A 386 -8.13 -2.83 2.89
N SER A 387 -8.22 -2.94 4.23
CA SER A 387 -7.15 -2.52 5.14
C SER A 387 -6.92 -3.43 6.35
N VAL A 388 -7.93 -4.18 6.82
CA VAL A 388 -7.87 -4.83 8.14
C VAL A 388 -8.19 -6.31 8.05
N MET A 389 -7.58 -7.12 8.91
CA MET A 389 -7.87 -8.55 9.05
C MET A 389 -8.11 -8.87 10.53
N SER A 390 -9.05 -9.77 10.79
CA SER A 390 -9.31 -10.31 12.12
C SER A 390 -8.15 -11.17 12.59
N GLY A 391 -7.87 -11.14 13.89
CA GLY A 391 -6.74 -11.88 14.48
C GLY A 391 -5.40 -11.17 14.34
N PHE A 392 -5.34 -9.95 13.80
CA PHE A 392 -4.13 -9.12 13.69
C PHE A 392 -4.34 -7.77 14.40
N PRO A 393 -4.28 -7.72 15.74
CA PRO A 393 -4.60 -6.50 16.48
C PRO A 393 -3.64 -5.35 16.15
N ASN A 394 -4.16 -4.13 16.08
CA ASN A 394 -3.41 -2.92 15.76
C ASN A 394 -2.59 -2.98 14.45
N PHE A 395 -2.91 -3.91 13.53
CA PHE A 395 -2.23 -4.05 12.25
C PHE A 395 -3.13 -3.63 11.08
N PHE A 396 -2.57 -2.81 10.18
CA PHE A 396 -3.32 -2.26 9.04
C PHE A 396 -2.50 -2.32 7.75
N LEU A 397 -3.11 -2.84 6.69
CA LEU A 397 -2.63 -2.75 5.31
C LEU A 397 -3.06 -1.40 4.72
N LEU A 398 -2.12 -0.68 4.12
CA LEU A 398 -2.40 0.53 3.36
C LEU A 398 -2.28 0.24 1.87
N LEU A 399 -3.32 0.61 1.11
CA LEU A 399 -3.50 0.14 -0.27
C LEU A 399 -3.49 -1.41 -0.35
N GLY A 400 -4.17 -2.07 0.60
CA GLY A 400 -4.27 -3.52 0.72
C GLY A 400 -5.14 -4.19 -0.38
N PRO A 401 -5.57 -5.45 -0.16
CA PRO A 401 -6.44 -6.17 -1.08
C PRO A 401 -7.68 -5.36 -1.48
N ASN A 402 -8.10 -5.50 -2.73
CA ASN A 402 -9.28 -4.85 -3.30
C ASN A 402 -9.25 -3.31 -3.29
N THR A 403 -8.10 -2.64 -3.33
CA THR A 403 -8.02 -1.17 -3.49
C THR A 403 -7.74 -0.69 -4.92
N ALA A 404 -7.30 -1.57 -5.83
CA ALA A 404 -6.98 -1.17 -7.19
C ALA A 404 -8.23 -0.65 -7.92
N THR A 405 -8.05 0.37 -8.73
CA THR A 405 -9.15 0.96 -9.52
C THR A 405 -8.80 0.95 -11.00
N GLY A 406 -9.80 0.77 -11.85
CA GLY A 406 -9.65 0.87 -13.31
C GLY A 406 -9.94 2.27 -13.86
N HIS A 407 -10.40 3.20 -13.00
CA HIS A 407 -11.03 4.45 -13.43
C HIS A 407 -10.50 5.70 -12.75
N THR A 408 -9.74 5.60 -11.65
CA THR A 408 -9.37 6.77 -10.84
C THR A 408 -8.03 6.55 -10.11
N SER A 409 -7.72 7.41 -9.14
CA SER A 409 -6.41 7.51 -8.50
C SER A 409 -6.18 6.47 -7.41
N ALA A 410 -5.13 5.66 -7.55
CA ALA A 410 -4.64 4.79 -6.49
C ALA A 410 -4.15 5.58 -5.26
N LEU A 411 -3.71 6.83 -5.45
CA LEU A 411 -3.30 7.69 -4.34
C LEU A 411 -4.49 8.07 -3.45
N MET A 412 -5.67 8.29 -4.05
CA MET A 412 -6.90 8.48 -3.28
C MET A 412 -7.27 7.22 -2.50
N ALA A 413 -7.12 6.02 -3.09
CA ALA A 413 -7.34 4.77 -2.38
C ALA A 413 -6.37 4.59 -1.20
N ALA A 414 -5.11 5.00 -1.35
CA ALA A 414 -4.15 5.03 -0.26
C ALA A 414 -4.59 5.99 0.87
N GLU A 415 -4.96 7.23 0.55
CA GLU A 415 -5.50 8.19 1.53
C GLU A 415 -6.77 7.66 2.22
N ASN A 416 -7.66 6.96 1.49
CA ASN A 416 -8.85 6.33 2.05
C ASN A 416 -8.51 5.22 3.05
N SER A 417 -7.48 4.41 2.78
CA SER A 417 -7.02 3.39 3.73
C SER A 417 -6.41 4.00 5.00
N VAL A 418 -5.64 5.09 4.87
CA VAL A 418 -5.09 5.85 6.02
C VAL A 418 -6.21 6.47 6.85
N ASN A 419 -7.17 7.14 6.19
CA ASN A 419 -8.32 7.77 6.85
C ASN A 419 -9.11 6.76 7.67
N TYR A 420 -9.37 5.58 7.11
CA TYR A 420 -10.07 4.52 7.81
C TYR A 420 -9.28 4.03 9.02
N ALA A 421 -8.02 3.61 8.79
CA ALA A 421 -7.18 3.03 9.82
C ALA A 421 -7.04 3.96 11.04
N LEU A 422 -6.73 5.24 10.81
CA LEU A 422 -6.53 6.22 11.87
C LEU A 422 -7.82 6.58 12.63
N ARG A 423 -8.99 6.44 12.00
CA ARG A 423 -10.28 6.64 12.68
C ARG A 423 -10.64 5.47 13.58
N VAL A 424 -10.38 4.25 13.13
CA VAL A 424 -10.55 3.06 13.96
C VAL A 424 -9.55 3.06 15.11
N LEU A 425 -8.28 3.38 14.84
CA LEU A 425 -7.21 3.41 15.85
C LEU A 425 -7.33 4.55 16.86
N LYS A 426 -8.27 5.48 16.68
CA LYS A 426 -8.41 6.63 17.59
C LYS A 426 -8.41 6.26 19.09
N PRO A 427 -9.13 5.22 19.55
CA PRO A 427 -9.08 4.83 20.97
C PRO A 427 -7.70 4.35 21.44
N VAL A 428 -6.92 3.73 20.56
CA VAL A 428 -5.53 3.30 20.83
C VAL A 428 -4.61 4.52 20.90
N LEU A 429 -4.74 5.42 19.92
CA LEU A 429 -3.97 6.68 19.84
C LEU A 429 -4.28 7.62 21.02
N ASP A 430 -5.54 7.66 21.46
CA ASP A 430 -5.98 8.42 22.65
C ASP A 430 -5.53 7.75 23.98
N GLY A 431 -4.88 6.58 23.93
CA GLY A 431 -4.45 5.84 25.13
C GLY A 431 -5.61 5.33 25.99
N LYS A 432 -6.76 5.00 25.39
CA LYS A 432 -7.95 4.47 26.10
C LYS A 432 -7.97 2.94 26.15
N VAL A 433 -7.42 2.29 25.14
CA VAL A 433 -7.38 0.83 24.97
C VAL A 433 -5.99 0.42 24.48
N SER A 434 -5.53 -0.78 24.83
CA SER A 434 -4.20 -1.29 24.43
C SER A 434 -4.24 -1.96 23.06
N SER A 435 -5.38 -2.47 22.63
CA SER A 435 -5.51 -2.98 21.27
C SER A 435 -6.94 -2.97 20.77
N ILE A 436 -7.05 -2.98 19.46
CA ILE A 436 -8.28 -3.22 18.72
C ILE A 436 -8.10 -4.41 17.79
N ASN A 437 -9.11 -5.26 17.71
CA ASN A 437 -9.14 -6.39 16.79
C ASN A 437 -10.49 -6.42 16.07
N LEU A 438 -10.47 -6.77 14.79
CA LEU A 438 -11.67 -6.94 13.99
C LEU A 438 -12.34 -8.28 14.33
N LYS A 439 -13.67 -8.31 14.40
CA LYS A 439 -14.44 -9.56 14.52
C LYS A 439 -14.38 -10.36 13.22
N GLN A 440 -14.19 -11.67 13.33
CA GLN A 440 -14.08 -12.58 12.18
C GLN A 440 -15.31 -12.49 11.27
N GLU A 441 -16.51 -12.45 11.85
CA GLU A 441 -17.76 -12.46 11.09
C GLU A 441 -17.91 -11.21 10.22
N ALA A 442 -17.44 -10.05 10.71
CA ALA A 442 -17.47 -8.80 9.97
C ALA A 442 -16.49 -8.84 8.78
N GLU A 443 -15.31 -9.44 8.96
CA GLU A 443 -14.37 -9.66 7.86
C GLU A 443 -14.96 -10.56 6.79
N ASP A 444 -15.48 -11.72 7.18
CA ASP A 444 -16.05 -12.71 6.27
C ASP A 444 -17.19 -12.10 5.45
N GLU A 445 -18.16 -11.46 6.11
CA GLU A 445 -19.28 -10.81 5.44
C GLU A 445 -18.79 -9.80 4.38
N TYR A 446 -17.83 -8.95 4.75
CA TYR A 446 -17.31 -7.95 3.83
C TYR A 446 -16.54 -8.57 2.66
N VAL A 447 -15.65 -9.52 2.92
CA VAL A 447 -14.81 -10.14 1.90
C VAL A 447 -15.68 -10.91 0.89
N TYR A 448 -16.66 -11.67 1.35
CA TYR A 448 -17.60 -12.35 0.44
C TYR A 448 -18.50 -11.37 -0.30
N GLN A 449 -18.97 -10.29 0.33
CA GLN A 449 -19.73 -9.24 -0.36
C GLN A 449 -18.91 -8.58 -1.48
N VAL A 450 -17.61 -8.33 -1.25
CA VAL A 450 -16.69 -7.81 -2.26
C VAL A 450 -16.62 -8.76 -3.45
N GLN A 451 -16.35 -10.05 -3.22
CA GLN A 451 -16.23 -11.03 -4.31
C GLN A 451 -17.54 -11.21 -5.07
N GLU A 452 -18.69 -11.30 -4.38
CA GLU A 452 -20.00 -11.41 -5.01
C GLU A 452 -20.29 -10.17 -5.87
N THR A 453 -19.97 -8.97 -5.37
CA THR A 453 -20.16 -7.75 -6.14
C THR A 453 -19.24 -7.71 -7.37
N LEU A 454 -18.00 -8.23 -7.27
CA LEU A 454 -17.04 -8.30 -8.37
C LEU A 454 -17.52 -9.22 -9.51
N ARG A 455 -18.29 -10.28 -9.23
CA ARG A 455 -18.91 -11.13 -10.27
C ARG A 455 -19.82 -10.33 -11.21
N HIS A 456 -20.36 -9.21 -10.75
CA HIS A 456 -21.18 -8.28 -11.52
C HIS A 456 -20.40 -7.07 -12.06
N ARG A 457 -19.08 -7.22 -12.22
CA ARG A 457 -18.19 -6.21 -12.82
C ARG A 457 -17.45 -6.75 -14.03
N VAL A 458 -17.13 -5.87 -14.97
CA VAL A 458 -16.41 -6.22 -16.20
C VAL A 458 -15.02 -6.79 -15.92
N TRP A 459 -14.41 -6.44 -14.78
CA TRP A 459 -13.12 -7.01 -14.35
C TRP A 459 -13.14 -8.54 -14.18
N ASN A 460 -14.33 -9.12 -13.94
CA ASN A 460 -14.54 -10.55 -13.81
C ASN A 460 -15.30 -11.14 -15.02
N ALA A 461 -15.40 -10.44 -16.15
CA ALA A 461 -16.12 -10.90 -17.34
C ALA A 461 -15.36 -11.97 -18.17
N GLY A 462 -14.33 -12.61 -17.60
CA GLY A 462 -13.62 -13.74 -18.21
C GLY A 462 -12.37 -13.39 -19.04
N CYS A 463 -11.99 -12.12 -19.17
CA CYS A 463 -10.70 -11.80 -19.79
C CYS A 463 -9.52 -12.15 -18.87
N ALA A 464 -8.42 -12.61 -19.46
CA ALA A 464 -7.18 -12.82 -18.74
C ALA A 464 -6.57 -11.45 -18.31
N SER A 465 -6.68 -11.12 -17.03
CA SER A 465 -6.13 -9.91 -16.42
C SER A 465 -5.29 -10.26 -15.19
N TRP A 466 -4.48 -9.31 -14.73
CA TRP A 466 -3.68 -9.49 -13.50
C TRP A 466 -4.51 -9.32 -12.22
N TYR A 467 -5.79 -8.96 -12.34
CA TYR A 467 -6.68 -8.74 -11.19
C TYR A 467 -7.14 -10.03 -10.51
N VAL A 468 -7.22 -11.12 -11.28
CA VAL A 468 -7.85 -12.38 -10.87
C VAL A 468 -6.80 -13.48 -10.80
N ASN A 469 -6.83 -14.29 -9.75
CA ASN A 469 -5.95 -15.45 -9.60
C ASN A 469 -6.50 -16.67 -10.36
N LYS A 470 -5.75 -17.79 -10.34
CA LYS A 470 -6.14 -19.03 -11.04
C LYS A 470 -7.44 -19.66 -10.54
N LYS A 471 -7.88 -19.34 -9.32
CA LYS A 471 -9.13 -19.83 -8.71
C LYS A 471 -10.34 -18.94 -9.03
N GLY A 472 -10.16 -17.84 -9.77
CA GLY A 472 -11.22 -16.87 -10.04
C GLY A 472 -11.39 -15.81 -8.95
N TRP A 473 -10.55 -15.81 -7.90
CA TRP A 473 -10.57 -14.82 -6.84
C TRP A 473 -9.91 -13.53 -7.30
N ASN A 474 -10.58 -12.39 -7.10
CA ASN A 474 -10.04 -11.09 -7.46
C ASN A 474 -9.61 -10.35 -6.19
N ALA A 475 -8.30 -10.38 -5.91
CA ALA A 475 -7.73 -9.71 -4.74
C ALA A 475 -7.31 -8.26 -5.01
N MET A 476 -7.50 -7.76 -6.24
CA MET A 476 -6.92 -6.49 -6.67
C MET A 476 -7.97 -5.38 -6.73
N THR A 477 -9.07 -5.57 -7.47
CA THR A 477 -9.97 -4.46 -7.80
C THR A 477 -11.00 -4.17 -6.72
N TYR A 478 -11.31 -2.90 -6.54
CA TYR A 478 -12.42 -2.45 -5.70
C TYR A 478 -13.75 -2.48 -6.49
N PRO A 479 -14.80 -3.18 -6.00
CA PRO A 479 -16.05 -3.34 -6.77
C PRO A 479 -16.96 -2.11 -6.81
N TRP A 480 -16.65 -1.06 -6.06
CA TRP A 480 -17.43 0.18 -6.00
C TRP A 480 -16.60 1.39 -6.45
N SER A 481 -17.18 2.59 -6.40
CA SER A 481 -16.49 3.82 -6.79
C SER A 481 -15.58 4.33 -5.67
N GLN A 482 -14.60 5.19 -5.96
CA GLN A 482 -13.74 5.72 -4.89
C GLN A 482 -14.48 6.72 -3.99
N ALA A 483 -15.54 7.35 -4.46
CA ALA A 483 -16.46 8.11 -3.61
C ALA A 483 -17.11 7.21 -2.54
N HIS A 484 -17.51 5.98 -2.91
CA HIS A 484 -18.02 5.01 -1.93
C HIS A 484 -16.91 4.60 -0.94
N TYR A 485 -15.70 4.31 -1.42
CA TYR A 485 -14.61 3.96 -0.52
C TYR A 485 -14.29 5.07 0.47
N TRP A 486 -14.18 6.31 -0.03
CA TRP A 486 -13.98 7.50 0.78
C TRP A 486 -15.07 7.66 1.85
N TYR A 487 -16.35 7.57 1.47
CA TYR A 487 -17.46 7.69 2.40
C TYR A 487 -17.38 6.63 3.51
N ARG A 488 -17.17 5.36 3.16
CA ARG A 488 -17.04 4.28 4.14
C ARG A 488 -15.82 4.49 5.05
N SER A 489 -14.71 4.99 4.51
CA SER A 489 -13.51 5.31 5.29
C SER A 489 -13.72 6.42 6.33
N LEU A 490 -14.75 7.27 6.17
CA LEU A 490 -15.07 8.31 7.15
C LEU A 490 -15.90 7.81 8.34
N PHE A 491 -16.65 6.71 8.15
CA PHE A 491 -17.60 6.22 9.14
C PHE A 491 -17.39 4.73 9.45
N PRO A 492 -16.35 4.36 10.21
CA PRO A 492 -16.16 2.96 10.62
C PRO A 492 -17.31 2.45 11.48
N THR A 493 -17.75 1.22 11.20
CA THR A 493 -18.79 0.53 11.97
C THR A 493 -18.23 0.09 13.32
N ARG A 494 -18.66 0.72 14.42
CA ARG A 494 -18.09 0.48 15.76
C ARG A 494 -18.37 -0.92 16.31
N SER A 495 -19.50 -1.53 15.95
CA SER A 495 -19.91 -2.86 16.43
C SER A 495 -19.00 -4.00 15.95
N ASP A 496 -18.20 -3.75 14.92
CA ASP A 496 -17.38 -4.78 14.26
C ASP A 496 -16.05 -5.01 14.99
N TRP A 497 -15.80 -4.27 16.08
CA TRP A 497 -14.52 -4.24 16.77
C TRP A 497 -14.61 -4.77 18.20
N THR A 498 -13.56 -5.49 18.58
CA THR A 498 -13.28 -5.88 19.96
C THR A 498 -12.15 -5.00 20.49
N LEU A 499 -12.36 -4.39 21.66
CA LEU A 499 -11.39 -3.48 22.29
C LEU A 499 -10.80 -4.13 23.54
N LYS A 500 -9.47 -4.09 23.68
CA LYS A 500 -8.77 -4.58 24.88
C LYS A 500 -8.45 -3.39 25.81
N PRO A 501 -8.99 -3.32 27.03
CA PRO A 501 -8.67 -2.25 27.97
C PRO A 501 -7.19 -2.24 28.37
N ILE A 502 -6.64 -1.06 28.66
CA ILE A 502 -5.29 -0.95 29.21
C ILE A 502 -5.30 -1.51 30.64
N GLN A 503 -4.52 -2.58 30.87
CA GLN A 503 -4.23 -3.03 32.22
C GLN A 503 -3.29 -2.03 32.88
N ARG A 504 -3.84 -1.08 33.65
CA ARG A 504 -3.03 -0.25 34.52
C ARG A 504 -2.50 -1.13 35.64
N PRO A 505 -1.18 -1.11 35.95
CA PRO A 505 -0.70 -1.78 37.15
C PRO A 505 -1.53 -1.25 38.32
N THR A 506 -2.19 -2.16 39.02
CA THR A 506 -2.86 -1.86 40.28
C THR A 506 -1.76 -1.38 41.21
N SER A 507 -1.62 -0.05 41.36
CA SER A 507 -0.92 0.50 42.51
C SER A 507 -1.45 -0.25 43.73
N PRO A 508 -0.60 -0.90 44.55
CA PRO A 508 -1.09 -1.58 45.73
C PRO A 508 -1.91 -0.55 46.47
N LYS A 509 -3.21 -0.81 46.63
CA LYS A 509 -4.05 0.00 47.49
C LYS A 509 -3.40 -0.17 48.86
N ILE A 510 -2.55 0.76 49.27
CA ILE A 510 -2.36 1.03 50.68
C ILE A 510 -3.79 1.38 51.11
N GLY A 511 -4.49 0.38 51.64
CA GLY A 511 -5.92 0.47 51.86
C GLY A 511 -6.19 1.73 52.67
N ARG A 512 -7.32 2.40 52.42
CA ARG A 512 -7.79 3.46 53.31
C ARG A 512 -7.73 3.03 54.79
N THR A 513 -7.86 1.73 55.06
CA THR A 513 -7.61 1.07 56.34
C THR A 513 -6.17 1.16 56.87
N MET A 514 -5.14 1.04 56.03
CA MET A 514 -3.74 1.16 56.45
C MET A 514 -3.37 2.62 56.74
N VAL A 515 -3.89 3.57 55.95
CA VAL A 515 -3.75 5.01 56.22
C VAL A 515 -4.54 5.42 57.46
N LEU A 516 -5.78 4.93 57.63
CA LEU A 516 -6.54 5.13 58.87
C LEU A 516 -5.83 4.51 60.07
N ALA A 517 -5.27 3.31 59.95
CA ALA A 517 -4.54 2.66 61.03
C ALA A 517 -3.30 3.47 61.42
N LEU A 518 -2.55 4.00 60.46
CA LEU A 518 -1.43 4.90 60.71
C LEU A 518 -1.88 6.20 61.40
N ILE A 519 -3.00 6.80 60.96
CA ILE A 519 -3.56 8.00 61.60
C ILE A 519 -4.05 7.72 63.03
N ILE A 520 -4.70 6.56 63.26
CA ILE A 520 -5.17 6.14 64.59
C ILE A 520 -3.99 5.87 65.52
N VAL A 521 -2.94 5.20 65.03
CA VAL A 521 -1.72 4.95 65.81
C VAL A 521 -0.99 6.26 66.13
N LEU A 522 -0.91 7.20 65.18
CA LEU A 522 -0.33 8.52 65.43
C LEU A 522 -1.17 9.31 66.44
N ALA A 523 -2.50 9.30 66.31
CA ALA A 523 -3.41 9.98 67.24
C ALA A 523 -3.34 9.38 68.65
N ALA A 524 -3.23 8.05 68.77
CA ALA A 524 -3.03 7.36 70.03
C ALA A 524 -1.66 7.68 70.66
N ALA A 525 -0.59 7.73 69.86
CA ALA A 525 0.75 8.12 70.32
C ALA A 525 0.82 9.59 70.76
N ILE A 526 0.11 10.49 70.08
CA ILE A 526 0.01 11.90 70.48
C ILE A 526 -0.83 12.04 71.75
N ALA A 527 -1.93 11.29 71.87
CA ALA A 527 -2.77 11.28 73.08
C ALA A 527 -2.01 10.75 74.31
N THR A 528 -1.23 9.67 74.16
CA THR A 528 -0.39 9.15 75.25
C THR A 528 0.73 10.11 75.64
N HIS A 529 1.28 10.87 74.69
CA HIS A 529 2.32 11.86 74.97
C HIS A 529 1.78 13.16 75.61
N LEU A 530 0.52 13.53 75.33
CA LEU A 530 -0.09 14.77 75.84
C LEU A 530 -0.78 14.61 77.22
N GLN A 531 -1.25 13.41 77.58
CA GLN A 531 -2.09 13.25 78.79
C GLN A 531 -1.36 12.65 80.00
N GLY A 532 -0.09 12.26 79.87
CA GLY A 532 0.71 11.75 80.98
C GLY A 532 0.20 10.41 81.56
N PRO A 533 1.07 9.64 82.24
CA PRO A 533 0.75 8.28 82.69
C PRO A 533 -0.39 8.20 83.73
N GLN A 534 -0.78 9.32 84.34
CA GLN A 534 -1.87 9.37 85.33
C GLN A 534 -3.29 9.31 84.72
N PHE A 535 -3.47 9.67 83.44
CA PHE A 535 -4.80 9.64 82.81
C PHE A 535 -5.26 8.21 82.51
N TRP A 536 -4.32 7.33 82.13
CA TRP A 536 -4.61 5.95 81.78
C TRP A 536 -4.98 5.08 82.99
N SER A 537 -4.43 5.36 84.18
CA SER A 537 -4.83 4.65 85.41
C SER A 537 -6.27 4.97 85.81
N THR A 538 -6.75 6.20 85.59
CA THR A 538 -8.14 6.59 85.87
C THR A 538 -9.12 6.08 84.81
N ALA A 539 -8.70 6.05 83.54
CA ALA A 539 -9.51 5.52 82.44
C ALA A 539 -9.67 4.00 82.51
N LEU A 540 -8.61 3.26 82.85
CA LEU A 540 -8.66 1.80 83.05
C LEU A 540 -9.49 1.42 84.28
N ALA A 541 -9.44 2.21 85.36
CA ALA A 541 -10.29 2.02 86.54
C ALA A 541 -11.79 2.21 86.22
N LYS A 542 -12.14 3.18 85.37
CA LYS A 542 -13.54 3.38 84.91
C LYS A 542 -14.02 2.31 83.93
N LEU A 543 -13.14 1.78 83.08
CA LEU A 543 -13.45 0.68 82.16
C LEU A 543 -13.65 -0.65 82.89
N SER A 544 -12.86 -0.92 83.94
CA SER A 544 -13.07 -2.06 84.85
C SER A 544 -14.43 -1.98 85.54
N GLN A 545 -14.85 -0.79 85.99
CA GLN A 545 -16.17 -0.57 86.61
C GLN A 545 -17.35 -0.71 85.63
N MET A 546 -17.17 -0.39 84.35
CA MET A 546 -18.23 -0.51 83.33
C MET A 546 -18.38 -1.93 82.78
N MET A 547 -17.35 -2.78 82.88
CA MET A 547 -17.38 -4.14 82.32
C MET A 547 -17.78 -5.24 83.32
N GLY A 548 -18.13 -4.88 84.57
CA GLY A 548 -18.80 -5.79 85.50
C GLY A 548 -18.03 -7.07 85.82
N PHE A 549 -16.75 -6.95 86.16
CA PHE A 549 -16.04 -8.01 86.88
C PHE A 549 -16.04 -7.66 88.37
N ASP A 550 -17.04 -8.16 89.09
CA ASP A 550 -16.94 -8.35 90.54
C ASP A 550 -16.19 -9.66 90.78
N ASP A 551 -15.03 -9.56 91.44
CA ASP A 551 -14.30 -10.70 91.97
C ASP A 551 -15.07 -11.30 93.15
N GLY A 552 -15.45 -12.57 93.03
CA GLY A 552 -16.23 -13.29 94.05
C GLY A 552 -16.17 -14.81 93.91
N PHE A 553 -14.96 -15.38 93.76
CA PHE A 553 -14.40 -16.66 94.28
C PHE A 553 -13.34 -17.25 93.34
#